data_AF-A0A3D8Q8H6-F1
#
_entry.id   AF-A0A3D8Q8H6-F1
#
_cell.length_a   1.000
_cell.length_b   1.000
_cell.length_c   1.000
_cell.angle_alpha   90.00
_cell.angle_beta   90.00
_cell.angle_gamma   90.00
#
_symmetry.space_group_name_H-M   'P 1'
#
loop_
_entity.id
_entity.type
_entity.pdbx_description
1 polymer ?
#
loop_
_entity_poly.entity_id
_entity_poly.type
_entity_poly.pdbx_seq_one_letter_code
_entity_poly.pdbx_strand_id
1 'polypeptide(L)'
;MSRFHIHDTCKVGDLANKQVLDLTAVLSDMKIENDLRRQVLDNIKRLKETGTYRGRRHALGLPVRGQRTRNNNKIPIRLNRIDRRL
;
A
#
# COMPACT_ATOMS: atom_id res chain seq x y z
N MET A 1 -5.08 2.25 19.75
CA MET A 1 -4.65 2.88 21.01
C MET A 1 -5.44 2.39 22.21
N SER A 2 -6.79 2.31 22.12
CA SER A 2 -7.65 1.76 23.18
C SER A 2 -7.23 0.38 23.73
N ARG A 3 -6.84 -0.56 22.87
CA ARG A 3 -6.34 -1.90 23.26
C ARG A 3 -5.17 -1.86 24.25
N PHE A 4 -4.35 -0.80 24.21
CA PHE A 4 -3.18 -0.62 25.07
C PHE A 4 -3.36 0.51 26.10
N HIS A 5 -4.60 1.01 26.25
CA HIS A 5 -4.94 2.11 27.16
C HIS A 5 -4.08 3.37 26.95
N ILE A 6 -3.72 3.65 25.70
CA ILE A 6 -3.00 4.87 25.31
C ILE A 6 -4.04 5.92 24.91
N HIS A 7 -3.92 7.13 25.45
CA HIS A 7 -4.74 8.27 25.05
C HIS A 7 -4.35 8.78 23.66
N ASP A 8 -5.30 9.22 22.84
CA ASP A 8 -5.05 9.55 21.42
C ASP A 8 -4.10 10.74 21.21
N THR A 9 -3.99 11.65 22.19
CA THR A 9 -3.07 12.79 22.14
C THR A 9 -1.70 12.53 22.77
N CYS A 10 -1.47 11.32 23.29
CA CYS A 10 -0.21 10.94 23.93
C CYS A 10 0.94 10.99 22.91
N LYS A 11 2.08 11.57 23.30
CA LYS A 11 3.25 11.63 22.41
C LYS A 11 4.05 10.34 22.52
N VAL A 12 4.82 10.03 21.47
CA VAL A 12 5.66 8.82 21.42
C VAL A 12 6.66 8.77 22.57
N GLY A 13 7.21 9.92 23.00
CA GLY A 13 8.16 10.00 24.11
C GLY A 13 7.56 9.75 25.49
N ASP A 14 6.23 9.83 25.63
CA ASP A 14 5.53 9.64 26.90
C ASP A 14 5.15 8.16 27.13
N LEU A 15 5.45 7.28 26.17
CA LEU A 15 5.11 5.86 26.24
C LEU A 15 6.06 5.10 27.17
N ALA A 16 5.49 4.25 28.03
CA ALA A 16 6.29 3.34 28.83
C ALA A 16 6.93 2.25 27.96
N ASN A 17 8.15 1.81 28.32
CA ASN A 17 8.87 0.78 27.56
C ASN A 17 8.05 -0.50 27.32
N LYS A 18 7.23 -0.91 28.30
CA LYS A 18 6.32 -2.06 28.16
C LYS A 18 5.30 -1.85 27.04
N GLN A 19 4.69 -0.66 26.97
CA GLN A 19 3.72 -0.34 25.93
C GLN A 19 4.37 -0.33 24.54
N VAL A 20 5.62 0.13 24.45
CA VAL A 20 6.38 0.09 23.20
C VAL A 20 6.61 -1.36 22.76
N LEU A 21 7.05 -2.23 23.66
CA LEU A 21 7.26 -3.65 23.35
C LEU A 21 5.95 -4.34 22.91
N ASP A 22 4.87 -4.11 23.64
CA ASP A 22 3.54 -4.65 23.30
C ASP A 22 3.06 -4.19 21.92
N LEU A 23 3.31 -2.91 21.57
CA LEU A 23 3.01 -2.37 20.24
C LEU A 23 3.87 -3.04 19.16
N THR A 24 5.18 -3.19 19.38
CA THR A 24 6.07 -3.83 18.41
C THR A 24 5.66 -5.26 18.12
N ALA A 25 5.30 -6.04 19.16
CA ALA A 25 4.85 -7.42 18.99
C ALA A 25 3.60 -7.50 18.10
N VAL A 26 2.62 -6.64 18.33
CA VAL A 26 1.39 -6.63 17.52
C VAL A 26 1.63 -6.12 16.10
N LEU A 27 2.51 -5.14 15.92
CA LEU A 27 2.87 -4.65 14.59
C LEU A 27 3.57 -5.72 13.75
N SER A 28 4.37 -6.59 14.38
CA SER A 28 5.03 -7.71 13.69
C SER A 28 4.06 -8.74 13.13
N ASP A 29 2.92 -8.97 13.79
CA ASP A 29 1.89 -9.91 13.30
C ASP A 29 1.03 -9.30 12.18
N MET A 30 1.04 -7.97 12.04
CA MET A 30 0.27 -7.27 11.05
C MET A 30 1.02 -7.19 9.71
N LYS A 31 0.28 -7.33 8.60
CA LYS A 31 0.84 -7.14 7.25
C LYS A 31 1.06 -5.66 6.97
N ILE A 32 2.25 -5.16 7.32
CA ILE A 32 2.64 -3.75 7.16
C ILE A 32 3.90 -3.66 6.26
N GLU A 33 4.20 -2.44 5.79
CA GLU A 33 5.38 -2.10 4.99
C GLU A 33 5.67 -3.06 3.83
N ASN A 34 6.74 -3.84 3.92
CA ASN A 34 7.29 -4.63 2.81
C ASN A 34 6.38 -5.79 2.43
N ASP A 35 5.70 -6.40 3.39
CA ASP A 35 4.79 -7.51 3.11
C ASP A 35 3.55 -7.01 2.35
N LEU A 36 3.01 -5.86 2.76
CA LEU A 36 1.91 -5.22 2.03
C LEU A 36 2.36 -4.76 0.63
N ARG A 37 3.57 -4.19 0.51
CA ARG A 37 4.15 -3.81 -0.79
C ARG A 37 4.28 -5.01 -1.73
N ARG A 38 4.83 -6.12 -1.26
CA ARG A 38 4.95 -7.38 -2.01
C ARG A 38 3.59 -7.87 -2.45
N GLN A 39 2.62 -7.94 -1.53
CA GLN A 39 1.26 -8.36 -1.86
C GLN A 39 0.63 -7.52 -2.96
N VAL A 40 0.80 -6.19 -2.93
CA VAL A 40 0.26 -5.31 -3.98
C VAL A 40 0.96 -5.52 -5.31
N LEU A 41 2.29 -5.69 -5.32
CA LEU A 41 3.05 -6.00 -6.52
C LEU A 41 2.64 -7.34 -7.14
N ASP A 42 2.50 -8.37 -6.31
CA ASP A 42 2.06 -9.71 -6.74
C ASP A 42 0.65 -9.67 -7.34
N ASN A 43 -0.25 -8.89 -6.74
CA ASN A 43 -1.58 -8.68 -7.30
C ASN A 43 -1.53 -8.03 -8.70
N ILE A 44 -0.68 -7.02 -8.90
CA ILE A 44 -0.52 -6.36 -10.20
C ILE A 44 0.14 -7.30 -11.21
N LYS A 45 1.16 -8.05 -10.79
CA LYS A 45 1.86 -9.05 -11.62
C LYS A 45 0.91 -10.15 -12.07
N ARG A 46 0.10 -10.70 -11.16
CA ARG A 46 -0.96 -11.67 -11.47
C ARG A 46 -1.93 -11.11 -12.52
N LEU A 47 -2.39 -9.87 -12.37
CA LEU A 47 -3.31 -9.25 -13.36
C LEU A 47 -2.70 -9.17 -14.77
N LYS A 48 -1.38 -8.94 -14.86
CA LYS A 48 -0.63 -8.94 -16.12
C LYS A 48 -0.52 -10.35 -16.70
N GLU A 49 -0.10 -11.33 -15.89
CA GLU A 49 0.09 -12.72 -16.30
C GLU A 49 -1.22 -13.35 -16.80
N THR A 50 -2.34 -13.07 -16.14
CA THR A 50 -3.67 -13.51 -16.59
C THR A 50 -4.16 -12.78 -17.85
N GLY A 51 -3.50 -11.71 -18.29
CA GLY A 51 -3.87 -10.98 -19.52
C GLY A 51 -5.12 -10.09 -19.39
N THR A 52 -5.55 -9.76 -18.16
CA THR A 52 -6.75 -8.95 -17.93
C THR A 52 -6.61 -7.52 -18.47
N TYR A 53 -7.74 -6.85 -18.73
CA TYR A 53 -7.74 -5.42 -19.12
C TYR A 53 -6.92 -4.57 -18.14
N ARG A 54 -7.12 -4.75 -16.84
CA ARG A 54 -6.39 -4.01 -15.80
C ARG A 54 -4.88 -4.25 -15.88
N GLY A 55 -4.44 -5.50 -16.06
CA GLY A 55 -3.03 -5.85 -16.24
C GLY A 55 -2.40 -5.13 -17.43
N ARG A 56 -3.09 -5.13 -18.59
CA ARG A 56 -2.63 -4.39 -19.78
C ARG A 56 -2.53 -2.88 -19.52
N ARG A 57 -3.47 -2.29 -18.80
CA ARG A 57 -3.43 -0.86 -18.44
C ARG A 57 -2.27 -0.53 -17.50
N HIS A 58 -1.96 -1.41 -16.53
CA HIS A 58 -0.79 -1.27 -15.68
C HIS A 58 0.53 -1.35 -16.47
N ALA A 59 0.61 -2.25 -17.46
CA ALA A 59 1.80 -2.37 -18.32
C ALA A 59 2.00 -1.14 -19.23
N LEU A 60 0.91 -0.59 -19.77
CA LEU A 60 0.93 0.60 -20.63
C LEU A 60 1.01 1.93 -19.86
N GLY A 61 1.00 1.89 -18.53
CA GLY A 61 0.97 3.10 -17.70
C GLY A 61 -0.32 3.91 -17.81
N LEU A 62 -1.42 3.30 -18.26
CA LEU A 62 -2.68 4.02 -18.46
C LEU A 62 -3.58 3.97 -17.21
N PRO A 63 -4.58 4.86 -17.12
CA PRO A 63 -5.58 4.81 -16.05
C PRO A 63 -6.34 3.47 -16.07
N VAL A 64 -6.46 2.84 -14.89
CA VAL A 64 -6.95 1.45 -14.73
C VAL A 64 -8.44 1.40 -14.35
N ARG A 65 -8.98 2.48 -13.77
CA ARG A 65 -10.35 2.54 -13.21
C ARG A 65 -11.36 3.22 -14.16
N GLY A 66 -11.22 3.03 -15.46
CA GLY A 66 -12.16 3.60 -16.46
C GLY A 66 -12.09 5.12 -16.64
N GLN A 67 -11.01 5.76 -16.20
CA GLN A 67 -10.85 7.21 -16.35
C GLN A 67 -10.59 7.60 -17.81
N ARG A 68 -11.10 8.77 -18.21
CA ARG A 68 -10.87 9.35 -19.55
C ARG A 68 -9.38 9.55 -19.82
N THR A 69 -8.92 9.16 -21.01
CA THR A 69 -7.49 9.25 -21.42
C THR A 69 -7.17 10.37 -22.39
N ARG A 70 -8.18 11.11 -22.88
CA ARG A 70 -7.96 12.20 -23.86
C ARG A 70 -7.15 13.36 -23.26
N ASN A 71 -7.42 13.71 -22.00
CA ASN A 71 -6.79 14.82 -21.28
C ASN A 71 -6.48 14.38 -19.83
N ASN A 72 -5.53 15.05 -19.16
CA ASN A 72 -5.26 14.94 -17.71
C ASN A 72 -4.89 13.53 -17.18
N ASN A 73 -4.09 12.78 -17.94
CA ASN A 73 -3.64 11.42 -17.58
C ASN A 73 -2.17 11.36 -17.08
N LYS A 74 -1.53 12.52 -16.81
CA LYS A 74 -0.10 12.62 -16.45
C LYS A 74 0.29 11.80 -15.22
N ILE A 75 -0.55 11.78 -14.18
CA ILE A 75 -0.26 11.07 -12.92
C ILE A 75 -0.30 9.54 -13.13
N PRO A 76 -1.38 8.96 -13.71
CA PRO A 76 -1.39 7.54 -14.09
C PRO A 76 -0.19 7.12 -14.94
N ILE A 77 0.17 7.91 -15.96
CA ILE A 77 1.32 7.61 -16.83
C ILE A 77 2.63 7.52 -16.04
N ARG A 78 2.79 8.37 -15.03
CA ARG A 78 4.00 8.37 -14.20
C ARG A 78 4.06 7.18 -13.25
N LEU A 79 2.94 6.85 -12.60
CA LEU A 79 2.90 6.00 -11.41
C LEU A 79 2.34 4.59 -11.65
N ASN A 80 1.51 4.38 -12.67
CA ASN A 80 1.01 3.05 -13.00
C ASN A 80 2.11 2.30 -13.73
N ARG A 81 2.78 1.40 -13.01
CA ARG A 81 3.79 0.50 -13.54
C ARG A 81 3.54 -0.88 -12.95
N ILE A 82 4.15 -1.91 -13.55
CA ILE A 82 4.13 -3.26 -12.98
C ILE A 82 4.88 -3.25 -11.64
N ASP A 83 6.10 -2.72 -11.66
CA ASP A 83 6.90 -2.49 -10.45
C ASP A 83 6.56 -1.13 -9.86
N ARG A 84 5.41 -1.05 -9.19
CA ARG A 84 4.94 0.17 -8.55
C ARG A 84 5.80 0.48 -7.32
N ARG A 85 6.39 1.67 -7.28
CA ARG A 85 7.01 2.20 -6.06
C ARG A 85 5.90 2.67 -5.12
N LEU A 86 5.74 1.95 -4.01
CA LEU A 86 4.78 2.21 -2.93
C LEU A 86 5.50 2.73 -1.70
#